data_AF-A0AAW9L7J6-F1
#
_entry.id   AF-A0AAW9L7J6-F1
#
_cell.length_a   1.000
_cell.length_b   1.000
_cell.length_c   1.000
_cell.angle_alpha   90.00
_cell.angle_beta   90.00
_cell.angle_gamma   90.00
#
_symmetry.space_group_name_H-M   'P 1'
#
loop_
_entity.id
_entity.type
_entity.pdbx_description
1 polymer ?
#
loop_
_entity_poly.entity_id
_entity_poly.type
_entity_poly.pdbx_seq_one_letter_code
_entity_poly.pdbx_strand_id
1 'polypeptide(L)' 'MRGWTLSDAGGHRYVFDELALAPGARVTVVSGAGTDNATHRYWNADGAVWNNGGDTVVLTDANGTRRLVHTYE' A
#
# COMPACT_ATOMS: atom_id res chain seq x y z
N MET A 1 -1.19 0.00 12.19
CA MET A 1 -0.26 0.00 11.04
C MET A 1 0.43 1.34 10.83
N ARG A 2 0.36 2.28 11.79
CA ARG A 2 1.10 3.55 11.70
C ARG A 2 2.58 3.31 11.37
N GLY A 3 3.10 4.01 10.38
CA GLY A 3 4.50 3.94 9.96
C GLY A 3 4.84 2.74 9.06
N TRP A 4 3.89 1.85 8.78
CA TRP A 4 4.05 0.84 7.73
C TRP A 4 4.01 1.50 6.36
N THR A 5 4.57 0.82 5.36
CA THR A 5 4.63 1.37 4.01
C THR A 5 4.32 0.34 2.96
N LEU A 6 3.58 0.76 1.93
CA LEU A 6 3.41 0.03 0.67
C LEU A 6 4.27 0.73 -0.39
N SER A 7 5.06 -0.01 -1.15
CA SER A 7 5.83 0.54 -2.26
C SER A 7 5.81 -0.37 -3.48
N ASP A 8 6.07 0.22 -4.65
CA ASP A 8 6.26 -0.50 -5.92
C ASP A 8 7.76 -0.67 -6.23
N ALA A 9 8.09 -1.22 -7.41
CA ALA A 9 9.46 -1.28 -7.90
C ALA A 9 9.98 0.06 -8.46
N GLY A 10 9.08 0.97 -8.85
CA GLY A 10 9.38 2.31 -9.36
C GLY A 10 9.81 3.33 -8.30
N GLY A 11 9.65 2.99 -7.01
CA GLY A 11 10.02 3.85 -5.89
C GLY A 11 8.88 4.70 -5.33
N HIS A 12 7.65 4.54 -5.83
CA HIS A 12 6.46 5.10 -5.24
C HIS A 12 6.23 4.49 -3.86
N ARG A 13 5.88 5.32 -2.88
CA ARG A 13 5.64 4.90 -1.49
C ARG A 13 4.38 5.53 -0.89
N TYR A 14 3.53 4.67 -0.35
CA TYR A 14 2.41 5.03 0.52
C TYR A 14 2.79 4.75 1.97
N VAL A 15 2.46 5.67 2.88
CA VAL A 15 2.65 5.50 4.32
C VAL A 15 1.30 5.33 4.97
N PHE A 16 1.13 4.26 5.73
CA PHE A 16 -0.10 4.06 6.49
C PHE A 16 -0.12 4.98 7.71
N ASP A 17 -1.21 5.73 7.83
CA ASP A 17 -1.61 6.42 9.06
C ASP A 17 -2.10 5.41 10.11
N GLU A 18 -2.82 5.89 11.12
CA GLU A 18 -3.44 5.02 12.13
C GLU A 18 -4.54 4.15 11.51
N LEU A 19 -4.16 2.90 11.22
CA LEU A 19 -5.05 1.84 10.78
C LEU A 19 -4.91 0.63 11.70
N ALA A 20 -6.02 0.15 12.25
CA ALA A 20 -6.10 -1.10 12.96
C ALA A 20 -6.90 -2.12 12.13
N LEU A 21 -6.38 -3.34 12.01
CA LEU A 21 -7.06 -4.45 11.35
C LEU A 21 -7.20 -5.60 12.35
N ALA A 22 -8.43 -6.10 12.50
CA ALA A 22 -8.67 -7.33 13.25
C ALA A 22 -8.07 -8.53 12.48
N PRO A 23 -7.78 -9.66 13.16
CA PRO A 23 -7.39 -10.89 12.48
C PRO A 23 -8.38 -11.27 11.37
N GLY A 24 -7.86 -11.53 10.16
CA GLY A 24 -8.67 -11.86 8.97
C GLY A 24 -9.34 -10.67 8.27
N ALA A 25 -9.32 -9.47 8.85
CA ALA A 25 -9.81 -8.27 8.20
C ALA A 25 -8.90 -7.84 7.04
N ARG A 26 -9.46 -7.07 6.10
CA ARG A 26 -8.77 -6.57 4.90
C ARG A 26 -9.03 -5.09 4.70
N VAL A 27 -8.05 -4.42 4.10
CA VAL A 27 -8.16 -3.06 3.57
C VAL A 27 -7.65 -3.06 2.13
N THR A 28 -8.24 -2.22 1.30
CA THR A 28 -7.78 -1.98 -0.08
C THR A 28 -7.08 -0.62 -0.12
N VAL A 29 -5.86 -0.58 -0.65
CA VAL A 29 -5.18 0.69 -0.97
C VAL A 29 -5.42 1.00 -2.43
N VAL A 30 -6.06 2.13 -2.71
CA VAL A 30 -6.34 2.64 -4.04
C VAL A 30 -5.32 3.74 -4.34
N SER A 31 -4.56 3.61 -5.42
CA SER A 31 -3.55 4.60 -5.80
C SER A 31 -4.17 5.94 -6.26
N GLY A 32 -5.39 5.90 -6.80
CA GLY A 32 -6.13 7.08 -7.21
C GLY A 32 -6.68 7.93 -6.07
N ALA A 33 -7.38 9.00 -6.46
CA ALA A 33 -7.95 9.96 -5.53
C ALA A 33 -9.21 9.44 -4.81
N GLY A 34 -9.38 9.88 -3.55
CA GLY A 34 -10.56 9.61 -2.75
C GLY A 34 -10.35 9.92 -1.26
N THR A 35 -11.34 9.54 -0.45
CA THR A 35 -11.33 9.74 1.01
C THR A 35 -11.33 8.40 1.72
N ASP A 36 -10.42 8.25 2.67
CA ASP A 36 -10.30 7.07 3.50
C ASP A 36 -11.63 6.71 4.18
N ASN A 37 -11.92 5.41 4.22
CA ASN A 37 -13.11 4.88 4.87
C ASN A 37 -12.80 3.55 5.59
N ALA A 38 -13.82 2.82 6.05
CA ALA A 38 -13.59 1.60 6.83
C ALA A 38 -12.76 0.53 6.11
N THR A 39 -12.85 0.44 4.78
CA THR A 39 -12.27 -0.65 3.99
C THR A 39 -11.31 -0.19 2.91
N HIS A 40 -11.26 1.11 2.62
CA HIS A 40 -10.41 1.68 1.60
C HIS A 40 -9.49 2.76 2.19
N ARG A 41 -8.28 2.79 1.66
CA ARG A 41 -7.31 3.86 1.84
C ARG A 41 -6.98 4.43 0.48
N TYR A 42 -6.95 5.74 0.35
CA TYR A 42 -6.68 6.43 -0.90
C TYR A 42 -5.32 7.11 -0.82
N TRP A 43 -4.43 6.70 -1.71
CA TRP A 43 -3.09 7.27 -1.82
C TRP A 43 -3.16 8.70 -2.35
N ASN A 44 -4.13 9.02 -3.21
CA ASN A 44 -4.18 10.29 -3.92
C ASN A 44 -2.86 10.57 -4.68
N ALA A 45 -2.30 9.54 -5.33
CA ALA A 45 -1.08 9.69 -6.10
C ALA A 45 -1.33 10.57 -7.34
N ASP A 46 -0.36 11.41 -7.69
CA ASP A 46 -0.43 12.34 -8.82
C ASP A 46 -0.28 11.64 -10.19
N GLY A 47 0.00 10.34 -10.21
CA GLY A 47 0.26 9.58 -11.42
C GLY A 47 0.09 8.07 -11.25
N ALA A 48 0.36 7.35 -12.33
CA ALA A 48 0.31 5.90 -12.32
C ALA A 48 1.39 5.33 -11.38
N VAL A 49 0.95 4.53 -10.41
CA VAL A 49 1.83 3.81 -9.48
C VAL A 49 2.13 2.41 -10.02
N TRP A 50 1.10 1.68 -10.45
CA TRP A 50 1.20 0.27 -10.82
C TRP A 50 1.42 0.11 -12.31
N ASN A 51 2.34 -0.77 -12.69
CA ASN A 51 2.65 -1.07 -14.08
C ASN A 51 1.76 -2.18 -14.67
N ASN A 52 1.30 -1.99 -15.91
CA ASN A 52 0.38 -2.91 -16.59
C ASN A 52 1.04 -4.21 -17.09
N GLY A 53 2.35 -4.22 -17.27
CA GLY A 53 3.12 -5.39 -17.71
C GLY A 53 3.87 -6.09 -16.57
N GLY A 54 3.38 -5.90 -15.35
CA GLY A 54 3.97 -6.46 -14.13
C GLY A 54 4.65 -5.42 -13.25
N ASP A 55 4.60 -5.68 -11.95
CA ASP A 55 5.21 -4.83 -10.91
C ASP A 55 5.48 -5.66 -9.64
N THR A 56 6.19 -5.07 -8.67
CA THR A 56 6.45 -5.68 -7.37
C THR A 56 5.92 -4.81 -6.25
N VAL A 57 4.94 -5.35 -5.51
CA VAL A 57 4.39 -4.74 -4.30
C VAL A 57 5.23 -5.18 -3.09
N VAL A 58 5.72 -4.21 -2.33
CA VAL A 58 6.46 -4.45 -1.07
C VAL A 58 5.72 -3.82 0.10
N LEU A 59 5.39 -4.63 1.11
CA LEU A 59 4.86 -4.16 2.39
C LEU A 59 5.97 -4.21 3.43
N THR A 60 6.31 -3.07 4.01
CA THR A 60 7.34 -2.93 5.06
C THR A 60 6.69 -2.45 6.34
N ASP A 61 7.05 -3.07 7.47
CA ASP A 61 6.56 -2.65 8.77
C ASP A 61 7.28 -1.41 9.30
N ALA A 62 6.79 -0.88 10.43
CA ALA A 62 7.34 0.33 11.05
C ALA A 62 8.82 0.21 11.51
N ASN A 63 9.35 -1.01 11.62
CA ASN A 63 10.76 -1.25 11.97
C ASN A 63 11.65 -1.42 10.73
N GLY A 64 11.09 -1.25 9.51
CA GLY A 64 11.82 -1.44 8.26
C GLY A 64 11.90 -2.89 7.79
N THR A 65 11.17 -3.82 8.43
CA THR A 65 11.17 -5.23 8.00
C THR A 65 10.14 -5.47 6.91
N ARG A 66 10.57 -6.05 5.78
CA ARG A 66 9.67 -6.47 4.70
C ARG A 66 8.79 -7.64 5.17
N ARG A 67 7.49 -7.44 5.18
CA ARG A 67 6.47 -8.45 5.56
C ARG A 67 5.84 -9.14 4.37
N LEU A 68 5.80 -8.47 3.23
CA LEU A 68 5.34 -9.03 1.96
C LEU A 68 6.20 -8.47 0.83
N VAL A 69 6.54 -9.35 -0.11
CA VAL A 69 7.02 -8.99 -1.44
C VAL A 69 6.21 -9.83 -2.41
N HIS A 70 5.51 -9.20 -3.34
CA HIS A 70 4.67 -9.89 -4.31
C HIS A 70 4.85 -9.27 -5.69
N THR A 71 5.22 -10.11 -6.66
CA THR A 71 5.38 -9.71 -8.06
C THR A 71 4.24 -10.29 -8.88
N TYR A 72 3.69 -9.48 -9.78
CA TYR A 72 2.74 -9.91 -10.80
C TYR A 72 3.31 -9.56 -12.18
N GLU A 73 2.77 -10.20 -13.22
CA GLU A 73 3.17 -10.06 -14.64
C GLU A 73 1.97 -9.65 -15.49
#